data_AF-A0A2E8GPB5-F1
#
_entry.id   AF-A0A2E8GPB5-F1
#
_cell.length_a   1.000
_cell.length_b   1.000
_cell.length_c   1.000
_cell.angle_alpha   90.00
_cell.angle_beta   90.00
_cell.angle_gamma   90.00
#
_symmetry.space_group_name_H-M   'P 1'
#
loop_
_entity.id
_entity.type
_entity.pdbx_description
1 polymer ?
#
loop_
_entity_poly.entity_id
_entity_poly.type
_entity_poly.pdbx_seq_one_letter_code
_entity_poly.pdbx_strand_id
1 'polypeptide(L)'
;MLLPFLPLLLAVLLLSWVQSQPIAIPEPLLGWPLPVVLCGIVTAGAVLAQGFRRVQGGLENTRRIARFDLPRMVTLGLWAGSVELEALHLRLAEQFPEAFASEGVFSILILTYWLADALAATPVSRWDEEGRRLKLAKVQSHLRLQLPLLILGGGQALLLRALQPVPWFAGSGIFGLLPMLLSIGVLLVLAPPVIMRCWKTETLENSPERSLIEKELHHARTPIASIRLWPEEILPSKTAGVIGVLPKFRYLLISPGLLSSLSEEELRAVVAHEAGHLHHWHLLFFAVSLFGFLELLLLGATTASVVGWWQGWKIPLWAEGVVMIAALLGFLRFGLGFMSRQFERQADCHALERVGLRPFGQALLKVSWLNGIDPETPNWHHYGVLQRLRFLSECEVQPELRERHHQWVFRLKGALLAGALLLLGVNAYFTSADARIRLLGYYLANASSTAEPTQATLMVRLADLLYFENELGQAESWYRKSLVLNSDSPHALNNLAWLLTERYGDSSERMRESVLLAQQALEQDEQAFIWDTLAEGHWQLGQRQQALEAAEHAWSLADSQNPPMPQEKLRYYKDRLERFRAP
;
A
#
# COMPACT_ATOMS: atom_id res chain seq x y z
N MET A 1 17.76 3.09 9.87
CA MET A 1 16.79 2.03 10.22
C MET A 1 15.96 1.51 9.04
N LEU A 2 15.61 2.29 8.01
CA LEU A 2 14.76 1.81 6.88
C LEU A 2 15.51 1.04 5.76
N LEU A 3 16.81 1.29 5.57
CA LEU A 3 17.63 0.66 4.52
C LEU A 3 17.57 -0.88 4.49
N PRO A 4 17.55 -1.61 5.64
CA PRO A 4 17.38 -3.06 5.66
C PRO A 4 16.04 -3.55 5.09
N PHE A 5 15.00 -2.72 5.12
CA PHE A 5 13.65 -3.08 4.66
C PHE A 5 13.37 -2.63 3.22
N LEU A 6 14.14 -1.68 2.70
CA LEU A 6 13.91 -1.10 1.36
C LEU A 6 13.77 -2.16 0.26
N PRO A 7 14.62 -3.20 0.15
CA PRO A 7 14.49 -4.17 -0.92
C PRO A 7 13.19 -5.00 -0.81
N LEU A 8 12.73 -5.30 0.40
CA LEU A 8 11.46 -5.99 0.65
C LEU A 8 10.26 -5.10 0.33
N LEU A 9 10.32 -3.81 0.68
CA LEU A 9 9.28 -2.85 0.29
C LEU A 9 9.19 -2.71 -1.23
N LEU A 10 10.32 -2.65 -1.93
CA LEU A 10 10.34 -2.63 -3.39
C LEU A 10 9.77 -3.92 -3.99
N ALA A 11 10.10 -5.09 -3.43
CA ALA A 11 9.51 -6.35 -3.88
C ALA A 11 7.99 -6.39 -3.69
N VAL A 12 7.47 -5.90 -2.56
CA VAL A 12 6.02 -5.76 -2.34
C VAL A 12 5.38 -4.84 -3.37
N LEU A 13 5.95 -3.66 -3.61
CA LEU A 13 5.43 -2.70 -4.59
C LEU A 13 5.45 -3.27 -6.02
N LEU A 14 6.53 -3.94 -6.40
CA LEU A 14 6.65 -4.61 -7.69
C LEU A 14 5.59 -5.70 -7.83
N LEU A 15 5.40 -6.53 -6.81
CA LEU A 15 4.42 -7.62 -6.87
C LEU A 15 2.98 -7.13 -6.99
N SER A 16 2.63 -6.09 -6.22
CA SER A 16 1.34 -5.42 -6.35
C SER A 16 1.16 -4.82 -7.75
N TRP A 17 2.23 -4.28 -8.33
CA TRP A 17 2.22 -3.78 -9.70
C TRP A 17 2.04 -4.91 -10.72
N VAL A 18 2.79 -6.01 -10.64
CA VAL A 18 2.67 -7.19 -11.53
C VAL A 18 1.23 -7.72 -11.51
N GLN A 19 0.67 -7.92 -10.33
CA GLN A 19 -0.69 -8.45 -10.16
C GLN A 19 -1.79 -7.50 -10.68
N SER A 20 -1.49 -6.20 -10.79
CA SER A 20 -2.40 -5.23 -11.38
C SER A 20 -2.33 -5.16 -12.91
N GLN A 21 -1.37 -5.84 -13.55
CA GLN A 21 -1.26 -5.84 -15.01
C GLN A 21 -2.32 -6.73 -15.65
N PRO A 22 -2.89 -6.33 -16.81
CA PRO A 22 -3.50 -7.29 -17.71
C PRO A 22 -2.44 -8.28 -18.18
N ILE A 23 -2.83 -9.55 -18.38
CA ILE A 23 -1.95 -10.66 -18.77
C ILE A 23 -1.24 -10.32 -20.09
N ALA A 24 -0.01 -9.82 -20.01
CA ALA A 24 0.75 -9.35 -21.18
C ALA A 24 1.57 -10.46 -21.83
N ILE A 25 1.96 -11.49 -21.06
CA ILE A 25 2.75 -12.63 -21.53
C ILE A 25 2.20 -13.90 -20.85
N PRO A 26 1.31 -14.66 -21.51
CA PRO A 26 0.77 -15.88 -20.90
C PRO A 26 1.79 -17.02 -20.89
N GLU A 27 2.79 -17.02 -21.77
CA GLU A 27 3.71 -18.13 -21.90
C GLU A 27 5.06 -17.90 -21.19
N PRO A 28 5.51 -18.86 -20.37
CA PRO A 28 6.81 -18.76 -19.68
C PRO A 28 7.97 -18.87 -20.67
N LEU A 29 9.03 -18.08 -20.46
CA LEU A 29 10.22 -18.07 -21.33
C LEU A 29 10.91 -19.44 -21.42
N LEU A 30 11.14 -20.12 -20.29
CA LEU A 30 11.78 -21.45 -20.24
C LEU A 30 10.81 -22.58 -19.91
N GLY A 31 9.67 -22.28 -19.27
CA GLY A 31 8.64 -23.27 -18.95
C GLY A 31 9.06 -24.31 -17.92
N TRP A 32 10.13 -24.06 -17.15
CA TRP A 32 10.61 -25.00 -16.15
C TRP A 32 9.60 -25.24 -15.02
N PRO A 33 9.60 -26.42 -14.37
CA PRO A 33 8.68 -26.69 -13.26
C PRO A 33 8.77 -25.63 -12.16
N LEU A 34 7.62 -25.18 -11.64
CA LEU A 34 7.54 -24.11 -10.63
C LEU A 34 8.51 -24.31 -9.44
N PRO A 35 8.62 -25.50 -8.82
CA PRO A 35 9.58 -25.70 -7.73
C PRO A 35 11.03 -25.46 -8.15
N VAL A 36 11.40 -25.82 -9.38
CA VAL A 36 12.76 -25.63 -9.92
C VAL A 36 13.06 -24.15 -10.08
N VAL A 37 12.12 -23.37 -10.62
CA VAL A 37 12.30 -21.92 -10.78
C VAL A 37 12.38 -21.22 -9.42
N LEU A 38 11.46 -21.52 -8.50
CA LEU A 38 11.43 -20.91 -7.16
C LEU A 38 12.70 -21.23 -6.35
N CYS A 39 13.14 -22.50 -6.34
CA CYS A 39 14.40 -22.88 -5.73
C CYS A 39 15.61 -22.26 -6.45
N GLY A 40 15.53 -22.13 -7.77
CA GLY A 40 16.51 -21.46 -8.61
C GLY A 40 16.72 -20.00 -8.20
N ILE A 41 15.65 -19.24 -7.98
CA ILE A 41 15.73 -17.84 -7.52
C ILE A 41 16.47 -17.74 -6.17
N VAL A 42 16.11 -18.58 -5.20
CA VAL A 42 16.71 -18.56 -3.86
C VAL A 42 18.21 -18.93 -3.92
N THR A 43 18.55 -19.96 -4.70
CA THR A 43 19.94 -20.45 -4.80
C THR A 43 20.82 -19.55 -5.67
N ALA A 44 20.33 -19.11 -6.84
CA ALA A 44 21.05 -18.18 -7.72
C ALA A 44 21.26 -16.83 -7.03
N GLY A 45 20.25 -16.32 -6.31
CA GLY A 45 20.39 -15.12 -5.49
C GLY A 45 21.51 -15.26 -4.46
N ALA A 46 21.61 -16.41 -3.78
CA ALA A 46 22.65 -16.67 -2.79
C ALA A 46 24.07 -16.79 -3.37
N VAL A 47 24.21 -17.31 -4.59
CA VAL A 47 25.50 -17.50 -5.29
C VAL A 47 25.96 -16.21 -5.96
N LEU A 48 25.09 -15.56 -6.73
CA LEU A 48 25.40 -14.31 -7.43
C LEU A 48 25.69 -13.19 -6.44
N ALA A 49 24.96 -13.11 -5.33
CA ALA A 49 25.24 -12.18 -4.23
C ALA A 49 26.64 -12.32 -3.63
N GLN A 50 27.29 -13.49 -3.74
CA GLN A 50 28.69 -13.66 -3.30
C GLN A 50 29.68 -13.16 -4.35
N GLY A 51 29.40 -13.40 -5.63
CA GLY A 51 30.21 -12.91 -6.75
C GLY A 51 30.22 -11.38 -6.83
N PHE A 52 29.04 -10.75 -6.82
CA PHE A 52 28.92 -9.28 -6.88
C PHE A 52 29.50 -8.57 -5.65
N ARG A 53 29.57 -9.24 -4.51
CA ARG A 53 30.24 -8.69 -3.31
C ARG A 53 31.75 -8.52 -3.50
N ARG A 54 32.40 -9.44 -4.22
CA ARG A 54 33.83 -9.32 -4.57
C ARG A 54 34.05 -8.10 -5.47
N VAL A 55 33.15 -7.88 -6.43
CA VAL A 55 33.18 -6.71 -7.31
C VAL A 55 32.96 -5.41 -6.52
N GLN A 56 31.97 -5.38 -5.62
CA GLN A 56 31.71 -4.24 -4.76
C GLN A 56 32.91 -3.88 -3.87
N GLY A 57 33.57 -4.88 -3.25
CA GLY A 57 34.77 -4.64 -2.44
C GLY A 57 35.93 -4.04 -3.26
N GLY A 58 36.04 -4.36 -4.54
CA GLY A 58 37.00 -3.72 -5.45
C GLY A 58 36.66 -2.26 -5.76
N LEU A 59 35.37 -1.93 -5.86
CA LEU A 59 34.88 -0.57 -6.14
C LEU A 59 34.91 0.35 -4.92
N GLU A 60 34.72 -0.19 -3.71
CA GLU A 60 34.76 0.57 -2.44
C GLU A 60 36.13 1.19 -2.17
N ASN A 61 37.22 0.55 -2.65
CA ASN A 61 38.58 1.10 -2.61
C ASN A 61 38.78 2.37 -3.46
N THR A 62 37.83 2.73 -4.34
CA THR A 62 37.93 3.87 -5.28
C THR A 62 36.97 5.05 -5.00
N ARG A 63 36.30 5.07 -3.84
CA ARG A 63 35.31 6.07 -3.34
C ARG A 63 33.87 5.98 -3.92
N ARG A 64 32.92 6.28 -3.00
CA ARG A 64 31.51 6.72 -3.13
C ARG A 64 30.40 5.74 -3.54
N ILE A 65 30.64 4.44 -3.71
CA ILE A 65 29.55 3.47 -4.00
C ILE A 65 28.93 2.85 -2.72
N ALA A 66 29.50 3.12 -1.55
CA ALA A 66 29.20 2.49 -0.25
C ALA A 66 27.81 2.80 0.37
N ARG A 67 26.75 3.04 -0.42
CA ARG A 67 25.38 3.25 0.10
C ARG A 67 24.33 2.26 -0.42
N PHE A 68 24.64 1.50 -1.47
CA PHE A 68 23.71 0.50 -2.02
C PHE A 68 24.30 -0.90 -1.90
N ASP A 69 23.55 -1.81 -1.26
CA ASP A 69 23.90 -3.22 -1.13
C ASP A 69 23.66 -3.92 -2.47
N LEU A 70 24.66 -3.85 -3.37
CA LEU A 70 24.60 -4.37 -4.73
C LEU A 70 24.13 -5.83 -4.79
N PRO A 71 24.63 -6.77 -3.95
CA PRO A 71 24.11 -8.12 -3.87
C PRO A 71 22.59 -8.21 -3.73
N ARG A 72 22.01 -7.42 -2.82
CA ARG A 72 20.56 -7.45 -2.56
C ARG A 72 19.77 -6.86 -3.71
N MET A 73 20.29 -5.82 -4.36
CA MET A 73 19.67 -5.24 -5.57
C MET A 73 19.70 -6.19 -6.76
N VAL A 74 20.80 -6.93 -6.94
CA VAL A 74 20.87 -7.97 -7.98
C VAL A 74 19.86 -9.08 -7.68
N THR A 75 19.74 -9.52 -6.42
CA THR A 75 18.72 -10.50 -6.02
C THR A 75 17.30 -10.01 -6.29
N LEU A 76 17.00 -8.74 -6.01
CA LEU A 76 15.72 -8.12 -6.36
C LEU A 76 15.47 -8.13 -7.86
N GLY A 77 16.45 -7.74 -8.67
CA GLY A 77 16.34 -7.74 -10.13
C GLY A 77 16.15 -9.15 -10.71
N LEU A 78 16.88 -10.14 -10.19
CA LEU A 78 16.72 -11.56 -10.59
C LEU A 78 15.33 -12.07 -10.25
N TRP A 79 14.87 -11.85 -9.01
CA TRP A 79 13.53 -12.26 -8.60
C TRP A 79 12.44 -11.59 -9.45
N ALA A 80 12.52 -10.26 -9.65
CA ALA A 80 11.54 -9.53 -10.45
C ALA A 80 11.53 -9.98 -11.91
N GLY A 81 12.71 -10.16 -12.50
CA GLY A 81 12.84 -10.68 -13.86
C GLY A 81 12.28 -12.10 -14.00
N SER A 82 12.49 -12.98 -13.02
CA SER A 82 11.89 -14.32 -13.02
C SER A 82 10.37 -14.28 -12.88
N VAL A 83 9.81 -13.40 -12.02
CA VAL A 83 8.36 -13.26 -11.85
C VAL A 83 7.67 -12.88 -13.16
N GLU A 84 8.28 -11.97 -13.92
CA GLU A 84 7.77 -11.49 -15.21
C GLU A 84 8.02 -12.51 -16.33
N LEU A 85 9.28 -12.88 -16.58
CA LEU A 85 9.68 -13.68 -17.75
C LEU A 85 9.15 -15.12 -17.70
N GLU A 86 8.95 -15.69 -16.51
CA GLU A 86 8.38 -17.03 -16.34
C GLU A 86 6.89 -17.00 -16.03
N ALA A 87 6.24 -15.84 -16.13
CA ALA A 87 4.82 -15.63 -15.82
C ALA A 87 4.41 -16.28 -14.48
N LEU A 88 5.28 -16.19 -13.46
CA LEU A 88 5.13 -16.96 -12.22
C LEU A 88 3.83 -16.63 -11.50
N HIS A 89 3.38 -15.38 -11.60
CA HIS A 89 2.14 -14.93 -10.98
C HIS A 89 0.92 -15.66 -11.53
N LEU A 90 0.88 -15.99 -12.83
CA LEU A 90 -0.21 -16.74 -13.47
C LEU A 90 -0.11 -18.23 -13.18
N ARG A 91 1.09 -18.80 -13.40
CA ARG A 91 1.32 -20.23 -13.18
C ARG A 91 1.08 -20.65 -11.74
N LEU A 92 1.39 -19.77 -10.77
CA LEU A 92 1.07 -20.00 -9.36
C LEU A 92 -0.41 -19.81 -9.07
N ALA A 93 -1.11 -18.88 -9.74
CA ALA A 93 -2.54 -18.66 -9.54
C ALA A 93 -3.35 -19.94 -9.82
N GLU A 94 -2.96 -20.70 -10.86
CA GLU A 94 -3.56 -21.99 -11.22
C GLU A 94 -3.46 -23.06 -10.12
N GLN A 95 -2.54 -22.91 -9.16
CA GLN A 95 -2.34 -23.86 -8.06
C GLN A 95 -3.29 -23.61 -6.88
N PHE A 96 -4.04 -22.52 -6.90
CA PHE A 96 -4.95 -22.12 -5.82
C PHE A 96 -6.39 -22.10 -6.32
N PRO A 97 -7.38 -22.32 -5.42
CA PRO A 97 -8.75 -21.93 -5.72
C PRO A 97 -8.79 -20.45 -6.10
N GLU A 98 -9.59 -20.11 -7.12
CA GLU A 98 -9.70 -18.75 -7.67
C GLU A 98 -9.85 -17.67 -6.58
N ALA A 99 -10.67 -17.97 -5.57
CA ALA A 99 -10.89 -17.11 -4.41
C ALA A 99 -9.59 -16.69 -3.70
N PHE A 100 -8.57 -17.54 -3.65
CA PHE A 100 -7.31 -17.30 -2.91
C PHE A 100 -6.08 -17.17 -3.82
N ALA A 101 -6.29 -17.14 -5.14
CA ALA A 101 -5.19 -17.13 -6.10
C ALA A 101 -4.27 -15.92 -5.89
N SER A 102 -4.83 -14.72 -5.73
CA SER A 102 -4.05 -13.49 -5.57
C SER A 102 -3.18 -13.49 -4.31
N GLU A 103 -3.76 -13.91 -3.18
CA GLU A 103 -3.10 -13.96 -1.88
C GLU A 103 -2.07 -15.09 -1.81
N GLY A 104 -2.40 -16.26 -2.39
CA GLY A 104 -1.50 -17.41 -2.48
C GLY A 104 -0.26 -17.09 -3.32
N VAL A 105 -0.47 -16.51 -4.51
CA VAL A 105 0.61 -16.03 -5.40
C VAL A 105 1.46 -15.00 -4.68
N PHE A 106 0.83 -13.98 -4.09
CA PHE A 106 1.55 -12.91 -3.39
C PHE A 106 2.43 -13.48 -2.27
N SER A 107 1.86 -14.39 -1.47
CA SER A 107 2.54 -15.03 -0.35
C SER A 107 3.73 -15.87 -0.79
N ILE A 108 3.59 -16.72 -1.82
CA ILE A 108 4.70 -17.57 -2.28
C ILE A 108 5.84 -16.73 -2.85
N LEU A 109 5.52 -15.74 -3.69
CA LEU A 109 6.54 -14.93 -4.35
C LEU A 109 7.28 -14.03 -3.37
N ILE A 110 6.57 -13.42 -2.41
CA ILE A 110 7.22 -12.61 -1.38
C ILE A 110 8.05 -13.45 -0.41
N LEU A 111 7.62 -14.68 -0.08
CA LEU A 111 8.40 -15.61 0.74
C LEU A 111 9.69 -16.05 0.02
N THR A 112 9.59 -16.30 -1.29
CA THR A 112 10.74 -16.68 -2.12
C THR A 112 11.75 -15.53 -2.17
N TYR A 113 11.28 -14.30 -2.38
CA TYR A 113 12.12 -13.11 -2.31
C TYR A 113 12.75 -12.92 -0.92
N TRP A 114 11.95 -13.01 0.14
CA TRP A 114 12.38 -12.84 1.52
C TRP A 114 13.53 -13.80 1.90
N LEU A 115 13.42 -15.06 1.50
CA LEU A 115 14.48 -16.06 1.67
C LEU A 115 15.74 -15.73 0.85
N ALA A 116 15.56 -15.34 -0.42
CA ALA A 116 16.67 -14.97 -1.29
C ALA A 116 17.42 -13.72 -0.78
N ASP A 117 16.69 -12.68 -0.34
CA ASP A 117 17.24 -11.45 0.25
C ASP A 117 18.03 -11.75 1.53
N ALA A 118 17.53 -12.61 2.42
CA ALA A 118 18.24 -12.96 3.64
C ALA A 118 19.55 -13.70 3.39
N LEU A 119 19.56 -14.62 2.41
CA LEU A 119 20.79 -15.29 1.95
C LEU A 119 21.76 -14.32 1.27
N ALA A 120 21.22 -13.35 0.52
CA ALA A 120 22.00 -12.32 -0.16
C ALA A 120 22.49 -11.22 0.78
N ALA A 121 21.86 -10.94 1.91
CA ALA A 121 22.32 -9.94 2.86
C ALA A 121 23.59 -10.38 3.62
N THR A 122 23.88 -11.69 3.67
CA THR A 122 24.88 -12.25 4.57
C THR A 122 26.01 -12.97 3.82
N PRO A 123 27.25 -12.43 3.82
CA PRO A 123 28.39 -13.10 3.18
C PRO A 123 28.85 -14.34 3.95
N VAL A 124 29.38 -15.32 3.23
CA VAL A 124 30.15 -16.43 3.81
C VAL A 124 31.53 -15.87 4.17
N SER A 125 31.85 -15.76 5.46
CA SER A 125 33.17 -15.29 5.91
C SER A 125 34.27 -16.34 5.73
N ARG A 126 33.94 -17.61 5.99
CA ARG A 126 34.82 -18.77 5.85
C ARG A 126 34.01 -19.96 5.32
N TRP A 127 34.64 -20.80 4.51
CA TRP A 127 34.03 -22.01 3.95
C TRP A 127 34.29 -23.26 4.82
N ASP A 128 34.38 -23.04 6.14
CA ASP A 128 34.48 -24.08 7.15
C ASP A 128 33.13 -24.25 7.88
N GLU A 129 33.08 -25.15 8.88
CA GLU A 129 31.87 -25.36 9.69
C GLU A 129 31.46 -24.11 10.47
N GLU A 130 32.44 -23.38 11.02
CA GLU A 130 32.20 -22.18 11.80
C GLU A 130 31.60 -21.04 10.94
N GLY A 131 32.14 -20.81 9.74
CA GLY A 131 31.65 -19.80 8.81
C GLY A 131 30.24 -20.12 8.29
N ARG A 132 29.93 -21.40 8.07
CA ARG A 132 28.55 -21.83 7.74
C ARG A 132 27.58 -21.58 8.89
N ARG A 133 27.97 -21.91 10.13
CA ARG A 133 27.17 -21.64 11.34
C ARG A 133 26.91 -20.14 11.52
N LEU A 134 27.93 -19.30 11.35
CA LEU A 134 27.82 -17.85 11.43
C LEU A 134 26.91 -17.27 10.34
N LYS A 135 27.00 -17.79 9.11
CA LYS A 135 26.08 -17.38 8.04
C LYS A 135 24.63 -17.71 8.41
N LEU A 136 24.35 -18.95 8.83
CA LEU A 136 23.00 -19.36 9.21
C LEU A 136 22.42 -18.50 10.34
N ALA A 137 23.22 -18.19 11.36
CA ALA A 137 22.79 -17.30 12.45
C ALA A 137 22.40 -15.90 11.94
N LYS A 138 23.21 -15.31 11.04
CA LYS A 138 22.92 -14.00 10.44
C LYS A 138 21.71 -14.02 9.51
N VAL A 139 21.56 -15.06 8.68
CA VAL A 139 20.36 -15.26 7.84
C VAL A 139 19.12 -15.33 8.72
N GLN A 140 19.18 -16.10 9.81
CA GLN A 140 18.07 -16.22 10.74
C GLN A 140 17.74 -14.87 11.40
N SER A 141 18.74 -14.08 11.78
CA SER A 141 18.55 -12.73 12.30
C SER A 141 17.83 -11.83 11.28
N HIS A 142 18.30 -11.83 10.02
CA HIS A 142 17.71 -11.03 8.94
C HIS A 142 16.25 -11.41 8.63
N LEU A 143 15.96 -12.72 8.62
CA LEU A 143 14.59 -13.21 8.48
C LEU A 143 13.72 -12.69 9.63
N ARG A 144 14.14 -12.85 10.89
CA ARG A 144 13.41 -12.37 12.06
C ARG A 144 13.17 -10.85 12.03
N LEU A 145 14.12 -10.06 11.52
CA LEU A 145 13.99 -8.61 11.39
C LEU A 145 12.78 -8.23 10.54
N GLN A 146 12.58 -8.91 9.41
CA GLN A 146 11.55 -8.61 8.41
C GLN A 146 10.23 -9.37 8.64
N LEU A 147 10.24 -10.45 9.43
CA LEU A 147 9.06 -11.27 9.73
C LEU A 147 7.82 -10.51 10.23
N PRO A 148 7.93 -9.45 11.08
CA PRO A 148 6.77 -8.67 11.47
C PRO A 148 6.00 -8.09 10.29
N LEU A 149 6.69 -7.64 9.24
CA LEU A 149 6.04 -7.05 8.06
C LEU A 149 5.17 -8.08 7.35
N LEU A 150 5.66 -9.32 7.23
CA LEU A 150 4.93 -10.41 6.58
C LEU A 150 3.71 -10.83 7.42
N ILE A 151 3.86 -10.98 8.73
CA ILE A 151 2.77 -11.37 9.63
C ILE A 151 1.69 -10.28 9.66
N LEU A 152 2.09 -9.02 9.82
CA LEU A 152 1.16 -7.90 9.92
C LEU A 152 0.49 -7.61 8.57
N GLY A 153 1.24 -7.60 7.46
CA GLY A 153 0.70 -7.38 6.12
C GLY A 153 -0.24 -8.51 5.69
N GLY A 154 0.17 -9.77 5.86
CA GLY A 154 -0.68 -10.93 5.56
C GLY A 154 -1.92 -10.98 6.46
N GLY A 155 -1.76 -10.70 7.76
CA GLY A 155 -2.88 -10.61 8.70
C GLY A 155 -3.86 -9.49 8.35
N GLN A 156 -3.36 -8.34 7.89
CA GLN A 156 -4.21 -7.23 7.43
C GLN A 156 -4.99 -7.62 6.17
N ALA A 157 -4.35 -8.26 5.19
CA ALA A 157 -5.01 -8.73 3.97
C ALA A 157 -6.13 -9.73 4.29
N LEU A 158 -5.85 -10.70 5.17
CA LEU A 158 -6.85 -11.67 5.63
C LEU A 158 -8.00 -11.01 6.40
N LEU A 159 -7.71 -10.00 7.24
CA LEU A 159 -8.73 -9.24 7.95
C LEU A 159 -9.63 -8.49 6.96
N LEU A 160 -9.06 -7.75 6.02
CA LEU A 160 -9.83 -7.02 5.01
C LEU A 160 -10.71 -7.97 4.19
N ARG A 161 -10.17 -9.12 3.79
CA ARG A 161 -10.93 -10.16 3.10
C ARG A 161 -12.06 -10.73 3.95
N ALA A 162 -11.82 -11.02 5.23
CA ALA A 162 -12.85 -11.51 6.13
C ALA A 162 -13.99 -10.50 6.37
N LEU A 163 -13.71 -9.21 6.18
CA LEU A 163 -14.70 -8.13 6.28
C LEU A 163 -15.48 -7.88 4.97
N GLN A 164 -15.00 -8.36 3.82
CA GLN A 164 -15.66 -8.18 2.51
C GLN A 164 -17.11 -8.67 2.48
N PRO A 165 -17.49 -9.84 3.07
CA PRO A 165 -18.86 -10.33 3.00
C PRO A 165 -19.86 -9.51 3.82
N VAL A 166 -19.41 -8.56 4.64
CA VAL A 166 -20.28 -7.73 5.48
C VAL A 166 -20.97 -6.69 4.60
N PRO A 167 -22.30 -6.75 4.39
CA PRO A 167 -22.96 -5.93 3.36
C PRO A 167 -22.80 -4.41 3.57
N TRP A 168 -22.67 -3.98 4.83
CA TRP A 168 -22.55 -2.57 5.19
C TRP A 168 -21.18 -2.00 4.82
N PHE A 169 -20.17 -2.86 4.67
CA PHE A 169 -18.80 -2.50 4.27
C PHE A 169 -18.58 -2.57 2.76
N ALA A 170 -19.49 -3.20 2.02
CA ALA A 170 -19.43 -3.29 0.56
C ALA A 170 -20.02 -2.07 -0.17
N GLY A 171 -20.66 -1.13 0.56
CA GLY A 171 -21.30 0.06 0.00
C GLY A 171 -20.40 1.28 -0.15
N SER A 172 -20.82 2.23 -0.99
CA SER A 172 -20.20 3.55 -1.12
C SER A 172 -20.47 4.43 0.12
N GLY A 173 -19.53 5.31 0.46
CA GLY A 173 -19.65 6.27 1.57
C GLY A 173 -18.82 5.90 2.80
N ILE A 174 -19.12 6.51 3.95
CA ILE A 174 -18.29 6.41 5.17
C ILE A 174 -18.16 4.97 5.70
N PHE A 175 -19.19 4.14 5.50
CA PHE A 175 -19.17 2.74 5.94
C PHE A 175 -18.20 1.87 5.12
N GLY A 176 -17.97 2.20 3.84
CA GLY A 176 -16.97 1.54 3.00
C GLY A 176 -15.52 1.84 3.42
N LEU A 177 -15.29 2.92 4.17
CA LEU A 177 -13.96 3.28 4.70
C LEU A 177 -13.64 2.57 6.03
N LEU A 178 -14.67 2.08 6.75
CA LEU A 178 -14.51 1.48 8.07
C LEU A 178 -13.58 0.26 8.09
N PRO A 179 -13.64 -0.70 7.15
CA PRO A 179 -12.71 -1.83 7.14
C PRO A 179 -11.25 -1.41 7.10
N MET A 180 -10.93 -0.41 6.26
CA MET A 180 -9.57 0.09 6.12
C MET A 180 -9.11 0.77 7.42
N LEU A 181 -9.92 1.68 7.97
CA LEU A 181 -9.62 2.36 9.23
C LEU A 181 -9.48 1.38 10.42
N LEU A 182 -10.35 0.38 10.50
CA LEU A 182 -10.27 -0.68 11.50
C LEU A 182 -8.98 -1.48 11.33
N SER A 183 -8.62 -1.84 10.10
CA SER A 183 -7.38 -2.58 9.83
C SER A 183 -6.13 -1.82 10.27
N ILE A 184 -6.07 -0.50 10.01
CA ILE A 184 -4.98 0.38 10.47
C ILE A 184 -4.96 0.43 12.01
N GLY A 185 -6.12 0.58 12.64
CA GLY A 185 -6.24 0.59 14.10
C GLY A 185 -5.72 -0.72 14.73
N VAL A 186 -6.12 -1.86 14.16
CA VAL A 186 -5.63 -3.19 14.57
C VAL A 186 -4.12 -3.29 14.40
N LEU A 187 -3.56 -2.83 13.27
CA LEU A 187 -2.13 -2.80 13.04
C LEU A 187 -1.37 -1.97 14.08
N LEU A 188 -1.86 -0.78 14.42
CA LEU A 188 -1.21 0.09 15.43
C LEU A 188 -1.17 -0.54 16.83
N VAL A 189 -2.13 -1.42 17.14
CA VAL A 189 -2.20 -2.13 18.44
C VAL A 189 -1.39 -3.42 18.41
N LEU A 190 -1.46 -4.20 17.33
CA LEU A 190 -0.82 -5.51 17.24
C LEU A 190 0.64 -5.46 16.76
N ALA A 191 1.06 -4.40 16.07
CA ALA A 191 2.43 -4.29 15.57
C ALA A 191 3.47 -4.38 16.71
N PRO A 192 3.36 -3.63 17.83
CA PRO A 192 4.32 -3.72 18.92
C PRO A 192 4.53 -5.15 19.47
N PRO A 193 3.51 -5.89 19.95
CA PRO A 193 3.71 -7.24 20.49
C PRO A 193 4.20 -8.24 19.42
N VAL A 194 3.77 -8.11 18.15
CA VAL A 194 4.26 -8.96 17.05
C VAL A 194 5.75 -8.71 16.81
N ILE A 195 6.19 -7.45 16.77
CA ILE A 195 7.61 -7.10 16.59
C ILE A 195 8.44 -7.68 17.75
N MET A 196 8.02 -7.47 19.01
CA MET A 196 8.74 -8.01 20.18
C MET A 196 8.91 -9.53 20.10
N ARG A 197 7.87 -10.24 19.67
CA ARG A 197 7.89 -11.71 19.59
C ARG A 197 8.72 -12.22 18.42
N CYS A 198 8.65 -11.57 17.25
CA CYS A 198 9.45 -11.96 16.08
C CYS A 198 10.95 -11.73 16.31
N TRP A 199 11.30 -10.61 16.95
CA TRP A 199 12.68 -10.27 17.27
C TRP A 199 13.22 -11.06 18.47
N LYS A 200 12.36 -11.82 19.17
CA LYS A 200 12.70 -12.59 20.38
C LYS A 200 13.34 -11.70 21.46
N THR A 201 12.81 -10.51 21.65
CA THR A 201 13.31 -9.58 22.69
C THR A 201 13.11 -10.18 24.08
N GLU A 202 14.14 -10.12 24.91
CA GLU A 202 14.06 -10.58 26.30
C GLU A 202 13.48 -9.49 27.21
N THR A 203 12.78 -9.88 28.27
CA THR A 203 12.35 -8.93 29.29
C THR A 203 13.56 -8.54 30.13
N LEU A 204 13.75 -7.25 30.42
CA LEU A 204 14.77 -6.86 31.40
C LEU A 204 14.42 -7.46 32.77
N GLU A 205 15.32 -8.26 33.33
CA GLU A 205 15.11 -8.89 34.64
C GLU A 205 15.11 -7.85 35.78
N ASN A 206 14.75 -8.29 36.99
CA ASN A 206 14.75 -7.40 38.15
C ASN A 206 16.19 -6.99 38.48
N SER A 207 16.50 -5.71 38.28
CA SER A 207 17.81 -5.11 38.54
C SER A 207 17.65 -3.67 39.03
N PRO A 208 18.70 -3.06 39.63
CA PRO A 208 18.68 -1.64 40.03
C PRO A 208 18.33 -0.72 38.86
N GLU A 209 18.86 -1.00 37.67
CA GLU A 209 18.58 -0.25 36.44
C GLU A 209 17.11 -0.35 36.05
N ARG A 210 16.52 -1.55 36.16
CA ARG A 210 15.08 -1.73 35.90
C ARG A 210 14.24 -0.88 36.84
N SER A 211 14.51 -0.94 38.15
CA SER A 211 13.78 -0.13 39.14
C SER A 211 13.93 1.38 38.87
N LEU A 212 15.10 1.81 38.39
CA LEU A 212 15.35 3.19 38.02
C LEU A 212 14.51 3.61 36.79
N ILE A 213 14.48 2.78 35.75
CA ILE A 213 13.65 2.99 34.54
C ILE A 213 12.17 3.06 34.93
N GLU A 214 11.67 2.12 35.73
CA GLU A 214 10.27 2.08 36.17
C GLU A 214 9.90 3.33 36.97
N LYS A 215 10.79 3.79 37.87
CA LYS A 215 10.58 5.02 38.64
C LYS A 215 10.50 6.26 37.76
N GLU A 216 11.39 6.40 36.77
CA GLU A 216 11.34 7.54 35.86
C GLU A 216 10.11 7.53 34.95
N LEU A 217 9.72 6.37 34.42
CA LEU A 217 8.48 6.22 33.64
C LEU A 217 7.23 6.54 34.45
N HIS A 218 7.22 6.16 35.74
CA HIS A 218 6.15 6.52 36.67
C HIS A 218 6.09 8.03 36.89
N HIS A 219 7.22 8.70 37.11
CA HIS A 219 7.26 10.16 37.25
C HIS A 219 6.85 10.89 35.96
N ALA A 220 7.22 10.37 34.79
CA ALA A 220 6.81 10.90 33.49
C ALA A 220 5.34 10.59 33.13
N ARG A 221 4.64 9.76 33.93
CA ARG A 221 3.27 9.30 33.70
C ARG A 221 3.10 8.60 32.35
N THR A 222 4.10 7.85 31.94
CA THR A 222 4.12 7.11 30.67
C THR A 222 4.15 5.61 30.95
N PRO A 223 3.01 5.00 31.32
CA PRO A 223 2.96 3.56 31.58
C PRO A 223 3.29 2.79 30.30
N ILE A 224 4.04 1.71 30.47
CA ILE A 224 4.42 0.76 29.42
C ILE A 224 4.04 -0.66 29.85
N ALA A 225 3.92 -1.55 28.87
CA ALA A 225 3.65 -2.96 29.11
C ALA A 225 4.89 -3.68 29.65
N SER A 226 6.08 -3.35 29.14
CA SER A 226 7.32 -4.05 29.50
C SER A 226 8.57 -3.33 29.00
N ILE A 227 9.65 -3.43 29.77
CA ILE A 227 11.01 -3.05 29.38
C ILE A 227 11.69 -4.26 28.74
N ARG A 228 12.24 -4.07 27.54
CA ARG A 228 12.80 -5.14 26.70
C ARG A 228 14.26 -4.88 26.38
N LEU A 229 15.04 -5.94 26.32
CA LEU A 229 16.41 -5.91 25.82
C LEU A 229 16.40 -6.04 24.30
N TRP A 230 17.16 -5.16 23.66
CA TRP A 230 17.34 -5.14 22.22
C TRP A 230 18.34 -6.22 21.80
N PRO A 231 17.99 -7.16 20.90
CA PRO A 231 18.91 -8.21 20.44
C PRO A 231 20.01 -7.63 19.54
N GLU A 232 21.26 -7.74 19.99
CA GLU A 232 22.43 -7.17 19.29
C GLU A 232 22.68 -7.84 17.93
N GLU A 233 22.20 -9.08 17.75
CA GLU A 233 22.28 -9.79 16.47
C GLU A 233 21.41 -9.16 15.39
N ILE A 234 20.34 -8.45 15.78
CA ILE A 234 19.35 -7.87 14.87
C ILE A 234 19.68 -6.42 14.55
N LEU A 235 19.92 -5.57 15.56
CA LEU A 235 20.58 -4.28 15.32
C LEU A 235 21.74 -4.05 16.31
N PRO A 236 22.98 -3.90 15.81
CA PRO A 236 24.18 -3.79 16.65
C PRO A 236 24.35 -2.40 17.30
N SER A 237 23.50 -1.43 16.96
CA SER A 237 23.58 -0.06 17.48
C SER A 237 23.28 -0.01 18.98
N LYS A 238 24.11 0.73 19.72
CA LYS A 238 23.91 0.98 21.15
C LYS A 238 22.88 2.10 21.33
N THR A 239 21.61 1.75 21.44
CA THR A 239 20.48 2.68 21.45
C THR A 239 19.40 2.27 22.45
N ALA A 240 18.50 3.20 22.74
CA ALA A 240 17.18 2.96 23.30
C ALA A 240 16.11 3.38 22.27
N GLY A 241 14.86 2.98 22.50
CA GLY A 241 13.72 3.39 21.69
C GLY A 241 12.41 2.91 22.29
N VAL A 242 11.32 3.62 21.99
CA VAL A 242 9.96 3.21 22.37
C VAL A 242 9.09 2.86 21.16
N ILE A 243 8.20 1.89 21.36
CA ILE A 243 7.19 1.49 20.38
C ILE A 243 5.83 1.31 21.05
N GLY A 244 4.77 1.60 20.30
CA GLY A 244 3.38 1.42 20.72
C GLY A 244 2.67 2.71 21.08
N VAL A 245 1.35 2.72 20.84
CA VAL A 245 0.50 3.89 21.04
C VAL A 245 -0.30 3.76 22.34
N LEU A 246 -0.90 2.59 22.60
CA LEU A 246 -1.71 2.35 23.79
C LEU A 246 -0.87 1.82 24.97
N PRO A 247 -1.12 2.26 26.22
CA PRO A 247 -0.34 1.87 27.40
C PRO A 247 -0.03 0.37 27.53
N LYS A 248 -1.03 -0.49 27.34
CA LYS A 248 -0.90 -1.96 27.45
C LYS A 248 -0.06 -2.61 26.33
N PHE A 249 0.29 -1.85 25.30
CA PHE A 249 1.04 -2.28 24.12
C PHE A 249 2.26 -1.39 23.87
N ARG A 250 2.68 -0.59 24.85
CA ARG A 250 3.91 0.21 24.79
C ARG A 250 5.09 -0.60 25.30
N TYR A 251 6.22 -0.51 24.63
CA TYR A 251 7.46 -1.16 25.04
C TYR A 251 8.61 -0.17 24.96
N LEU A 252 9.44 -0.16 26.00
CA LEU A 252 10.74 0.50 25.98
C LEU A 252 11.78 -0.57 25.66
N LEU A 253 12.53 -0.37 24.60
CA LEU A 253 13.64 -1.23 24.23
C LEU A 253 14.96 -0.52 24.53
N ILE A 254 15.90 -1.24 25.12
CA ILE A 254 17.25 -0.74 25.37
C ILE A 254 18.28 -1.81 25.05
N SER A 255 19.35 -1.44 24.33
CA SER A 255 20.45 -2.36 24.03
C SER A 255 21.28 -2.68 25.29
N PRO A 256 21.71 -3.94 25.47
CA PRO A 256 22.55 -4.33 26.59
C PRO A 256 23.81 -3.46 26.72
N GLY A 257 24.51 -3.22 25.61
CA GLY A 257 25.71 -2.39 25.65
C GLY A 257 25.47 -0.90 25.93
N LEU A 258 24.29 -0.34 25.63
CA LEU A 258 23.95 1.01 26.10
C LEU A 258 23.65 0.99 27.59
N LEU A 259 22.81 0.05 28.04
CA LEU A 259 22.40 -0.09 29.44
C LEU A 259 23.61 -0.19 30.38
N SER A 260 24.60 -1.00 30.02
CA SER A 260 25.81 -1.21 30.84
C SER A 260 26.81 -0.04 30.82
N SER A 261 26.66 0.91 29.90
CA SER A 261 27.59 2.04 29.73
C SER A 261 27.09 3.34 30.37
N LEU A 262 25.81 3.41 30.73
CA LEU A 262 25.18 4.59 31.30
C LEU A 262 25.31 4.59 32.83
N SER A 263 25.64 5.75 33.40
CA SER A 263 25.44 6.02 34.82
C SER A 263 23.95 6.15 35.13
N GLU A 264 23.59 6.13 36.42
CA GLU A 264 22.19 6.28 36.85
C GLU A 264 21.56 7.57 36.31
N GLU A 265 22.26 8.71 36.37
CA GLU A 265 21.74 9.99 35.87
C GLU A 265 21.55 9.98 34.35
N GLU A 266 22.49 9.40 33.61
CA GLU A 266 22.40 9.29 32.15
C GLU A 266 21.29 8.31 31.73
N LEU A 267 21.09 7.21 32.45
CA LEU A 267 19.99 6.26 32.19
C LEU A 267 18.64 6.94 32.42
N ARG A 268 18.47 7.67 33.52
CA ARG A 268 17.27 8.48 33.76
C ARG A 268 17.04 9.49 32.64
N ALA A 269 18.10 10.11 32.13
CA ALA A 269 18.03 11.07 31.04
C ALA A 269 17.55 10.45 29.72
N VAL A 270 18.09 9.29 29.34
CA VAL A 270 17.64 8.54 28.15
C VAL A 270 16.19 8.11 28.32
N VAL A 271 15.82 7.57 29.48
CA VAL A 271 14.41 7.17 29.75
C VAL A 271 13.46 8.36 29.70
N ALA A 272 13.87 9.52 30.21
CA ALA A 272 13.07 10.74 30.13
C ALA A 272 12.86 11.18 28.67
N HIS A 273 13.89 11.10 27.83
CA HIS A 273 13.76 11.37 26.39
C HIS A 273 12.76 10.40 25.73
N GLU A 274 12.91 9.10 25.96
CA GLU A 274 11.99 8.07 25.45
C GLU A 274 10.56 8.25 25.95
N ALA A 275 10.39 8.63 27.22
CA ALA A 275 9.10 8.98 27.79
C ALA A 275 8.49 10.21 27.09
N GLY A 276 9.29 11.19 26.70
CA GLY A 276 8.87 12.32 25.88
C GLY A 276 8.20 11.88 24.57
N HIS A 277 8.73 10.86 23.89
CA HIS A 277 8.10 10.30 22.69
C HIS A 277 6.72 9.70 22.95
N LEU A 278 6.57 8.98 24.07
CA LEU A 278 5.29 8.39 24.49
C LEU A 278 4.28 9.44 24.93
N HIS A 279 4.73 10.40 25.74
CA HIS A 279 3.92 11.47 26.30
C HIS A 279 3.31 12.35 25.20
N HIS A 280 4.09 12.64 24.17
CA HIS A 280 3.68 13.48 23.04
C HIS A 280 3.14 12.70 21.83
N TRP A 281 2.91 11.38 21.96
CA TRP A 281 2.27 10.54 20.93
C TRP A 281 2.98 10.58 19.56
N HIS A 282 4.31 10.68 19.53
CA HIS A 282 5.06 10.85 18.28
C HIS A 282 4.81 9.73 17.27
N LEU A 283 4.72 8.47 17.73
CA LEU A 283 4.44 7.33 16.86
C LEU A 283 3.06 7.42 16.17
N LEU A 284 2.03 7.90 16.88
CA LEU A 284 0.70 8.09 16.29
C LEU A 284 0.75 9.11 15.16
N PHE A 285 1.47 10.22 15.34
CA PHE A 285 1.55 11.25 14.31
C PHE A 285 2.43 10.84 13.12
N PHE A 286 3.41 9.96 13.29
CA PHE A 286 4.05 9.30 12.15
C PHE A 286 3.05 8.44 11.36
N ALA A 287 2.16 7.70 12.04
CA ALA A 287 1.11 6.93 11.38
C ALA A 287 0.08 7.82 10.67
N VAL A 288 -0.37 8.91 11.30
CA VAL A 288 -1.27 9.91 10.69
C VAL A 288 -0.62 10.53 9.45
N SER A 289 0.67 10.87 9.51
CA SER A 289 1.38 11.41 8.35
C SER A 289 1.52 10.39 7.22
N LEU A 290 1.78 9.11 7.53
CA LEU A 290 1.83 8.06 6.53
C LEU A 290 0.46 7.86 5.90
N PHE A 291 -0.61 7.82 6.69
CA PHE A 291 -1.98 7.74 6.21
C PHE A 291 -2.31 8.92 5.28
N GLY A 292 -2.04 10.16 5.69
CA GLY A 292 -2.24 11.34 4.84
C GLY A 292 -1.41 11.30 3.55
N PHE A 293 -0.20 10.74 3.58
CA PHE A 293 0.60 10.54 2.37
C PHE A 293 -0.02 9.49 1.43
N LEU A 294 -0.56 8.38 1.96
CA LEU A 294 -1.28 7.39 1.16
C LEU A 294 -2.54 7.99 0.54
N GLU A 295 -3.29 8.80 1.27
CA GLU A 295 -4.45 9.54 0.74
C GLU A 295 -4.03 10.53 -0.36
N LEU A 296 -2.88 11.19 -0.22
CA LEU A 296 -2.35 12.05 -1.27
C LEU A 296 -2.01 11.26 -2.55
N LEU A 297 -1.42 10.07 -2.42
CA LEU A 297 -1.17 9.19 -3.57
C LEU A 297 -2.47 8.73 -4.22
N LEU A 298 -3.47 8.35 -3.41
CA LEU A 298 -4.79 7.97 -3.88
C LEU A 298 -5.48 9.12 -4.62
N LEU A 299 -5.33 10.36 -4.17
CA LEU A 299 -5.85 11.53 -4.86
C LEU A 299 -5.19 11.73 -6.21
N GLY A 300 -3.86 11.56 -6.28
CA GLY A 300 -3.12 11.58 -7.53
C GLY A 300 -3.61 10.53 -8.52
N ALA A 301 -3.76 9.28 -8.06
CA ALA A 301 -4.27 8.17 -8.86
C ALA A 301 -5.72 8.39 -9.31
N THR A 302 -6.59 8.86 -8.42
CA THR A 302 -8.00 9.16 -8.72
C THR A 302 -8.10 10.29 -9.75
N THR A 303 -7.27 11.32 -9.61
CA THR A 303 -7.23 12.43 -10.58
C THR A 303 -6.75 11.94 -11.94
N ALA A 304 -5.69 11.14 -11.99
CA ALA A 304 -5.20 10.52 -13.23
C ALA A 304 -6.28 9.63 -13.88
N SER A 305 -6.99 8.83 -13.08
CA SER A 305 -8.10 7.99 -13.53
C SER A 305 -9.25 8.82 -14.10
N VAL A 306 -9.67 9.90 -13.41
CA VAL A 306 -10.73 10.81 -13.88
C VAL A 306 -10.31 11.53 -15.17
N VAL A 307 -9.06 12.02 -15.25
CA VAL A 307 -8.53 12.67 -16.47
C VAL A 307 -8.42 11.67 -17.62
N GLY A 308 -7.94 10.45 -17.37
CA GLY A 308 -7.85 9.41 -18.38
C GLY A 308 -9.21 8.94 -18.86
N TRP A 309 -10.18 8.83 -17.95
CA TRP A 309 -11.57 8.59 -18.30
C TRP A 309 -12.12 9.74 -19.14
N TRP A 310 -11.92 11.00 -18.76
CA TRP A 310 -12.44 12.15 -19.51
C TRP A 310 -11.78 12.31 -20.88
N GLN A 311 -10.44 12.38 -20.94
CA GLN A 311 -9.69 12.78 -22.13
C GLN A 311 -9.18 11.60 -22.96
N GLY A 312 -9.45 10.35 -22.53
CA GLY A 312 -8.90 9.15 -23.16
C GLY A 312 -7.38 9.01 -22.99
N TRP A 313 -6.76 9.85 -22.15
CA TRP A 313 -5.33 9.81 -21.89
C TRP A 313 -4.97 8.55 -21.09
N LYS A 314 -4.02 7.79 -21.61
CA LYS A 314 -3.45 6.64 -20.89
C LYS A 314 -2.07 7.03 -20.40
N ILE A 315 -1.91 7.17 -19.09
CA ILE A 315 -0.59 7.28 -18.49
C ILE A 315 0.03 5.88 -18.57
N PRO A 316 1.22 5.73 -19.16
CA PRO A 316 1.85 4.43 -19.20
C PRO A 316 2.23 4.04 -17.77
N LEU A 317 1.92 2.81 -17.40
CA LEU A 317 1.96 2.42 -16.00
C LEU A 317 3.36 2.46 -15.36
N TRP A 318 4.43 2.27 -16.16
CA TRP A 318 5.79 2.46 -15.69
C TRP A 318 6.03 3.90 -15.17
N ALA A 319 5.38 4.90 -15.78
CA ALA A 319 5.50 6.29 -15.35
C ALA A 319 4.80 6.52 -14.02
N GLU A 320 3.62 5.90 -13.80
CA GLU A 320 2.94 5.91 -12.51
C GLU A 320 3.81 5.28 -11.41
N GLY A 321 4.44 4.13 -11.70
CA GLY A 321 5.37 3.47 -10.79
C GLY A 321 6.57 4.33 -10.41
N VAL A 322 7.18 5.02 -11.40
CA VAL A 322 8.29 5.95 -11.16
C VAL A 322 7.84 7.13 -10.29
N VAL A 323 6.69 7.72 -10.58
CA VAL A 323 6.14 8.83 -9.79
C VAL A 323 5.85 8.39 -8.35
N MET A 324 5.25 7.22 -8.16
CA MET A 324 4.98 6.66 -6.84
C MET A 324 6.25 6.45 -6.02
N ILE A 325 7.29 5.84 -6.62
CA ILE A 325 8.58 5.62 -5.95
C ILE A 325 9.25 6.96 -5.61
N ALA A 326 9.26 7.90 -6.55
CA ALA A 326 9.82 9.24 -6.32
C ALA A 326 9.09 9.98 -5.20
N ALA A 327 7.75 9.90 -5.18
CA ALA A 327 6.92 10.48 -4.13
C ALA A 327 7.20 9.82 -2.76
N LEU A 328 7.32 8.49 -2.70
CA LEU A 328 7.66 7.78 -1.47
C LEU A 328 9.05 8.18 -0.95
N LEU A 329 10.07 8.21 -1.80
CA LEU A 329 11.41 8.63 -1.42
C LEU A 329 11.44 10.10 -0.95
N GLY A 330 10.71 10.98 -1.66
CA GLY A 330 10.51 12.36 -1.27
C GLY A 330 9.84 12.49 0.10
N PHE A 331 8.76 11.74 0.33
CA PHE A 331 8.05 11.71 1.61
C PHE A 331 8.91 11.19 2.76
N LEU A 332 9.64 10.09 2.57
CA LEU A 332 10.57 9.57 3.58
C LEU A 332 11.64 10.63 3.92
N ARG A 333 12.27 11.23 2.90
CA ARG A 333 13.40 12.15 3.09
C ARG A 333 12.99 13.51 3.66
N PHE A 334 11.89 14.08 3.16
CA PHE A 334 11.48 15.44 3.46
C PHE A 334 10.30 15.49 4.43
N GLY A 335 9.30 14.62 4.30
CA GLY A 335 8.16 14.53 5.22
C GLY A 335 8.55 13.93 6.57
N LEU A 336 8.79 12.60 6.61
CA LEU A 336 9.15 11.91 7.85
C LEU A 336 10.45 12.44 8.45
N GLY A 337 11.47 12.72 7.62
CA GLY A 337 12.72 13.29 8.08
C GLY A 337 12.54 14.65 8.77
N PHE A 338 11.65 15.51 8.26
CA PHE A 338 11.32 16.78 8.92
C PHE A 338 10.61 16.56 10.25
N MET A 339 9.57 15.73 10.28
CA MET A 339 8.81 15.44 11.50
C MET A 339 9.68 14.84 12.60
N SER A 340 10.51 13.85 12.24
CA SER A 340 11.43 13.20 13.16
C SER A 340 12.31 14.22 13.88
N ARG A 341 12.93 15.13 13.13
CA ARG A 341 13.75 16.21 13.71
C ARG A 341 12.98 17.09 14.70
N GLN A 342 11.71 17.42 14.44
CA GLN A 342 10.90 18.21 15.37
C GLN A 342 10.51 17.43 16.63
N PHE A 343 10.17 16.16 16.46
CA PHE A 343 9.79 15.24 17.54
C PHE A 343 10.99 14.93 18.45
N GLU A 344 12.17 14.75 17.89
CA GLU A 344 13.43 14.59 18.64
C GLU A 344 13.68 15.80 19.54
N ARG A 345 13.58 17.03 19.02
CA ARG A 345 13.72 18.24 19.84
C ARG A 345 12.64 18.35 20.92
N GLN A 346 11.40 17.94 20.62
CA GLN A 346 10.34 17.93 21.63
C GLN A 346 10.63 16.91 22.74
N ALA A 347 11.15 15.73 22.41
CA ALA A 347 11.58 14.73 23.39
C ALA A 347 12.83 15.17 24.18
N ASP A 348 13.77 15.87 23.54
CA ASP A 348 14.93 16.46 24.21
C ASP A 348 14.53 17.50 25.25
N CYS A 349 13.57 18.37 24.93
CA CYS A 349 13.01 19.32 25.87
C CYS A 349 12.38 18.63 27.08
N HIS A 350 11.71 17.50 26.87
CA HIS A 350 11.16 16.70 27.96
C HIS A 350 12.26 16.14 28.86
N ALA A 351 13.36 15.62 28.28
CA ALA A 351 14.51 15.18 29.07
C ALA A 351 15.16 16.33 29.84
N LEU A 352 15.33 17.51 29.20
CA LEU A 352 15.85 18.72 29.83
C LEU A 352 15.04 19.13 31.07
N GLU A 353 13.70 19.14 30.96
CA GLU A 353 12.81 19.44 32.10
C GLU A 353 12.94 18.45 33.25
N ARG A 354 13.19 17.18 32.94
CA ARG A 354 13.16 16.08 33.91
C ARG A 354 14.48 15.94 34.66
N VAL A 355 15.61 16.10 33.97
CA VAL A 355 16.93 15.78 34.53
C VAL A 355 17.99 16.88 34.32
N GLY A 356 17.68 17.95 33.58
CA GLY A 356 18.61 19.04 33.28
C GLY A 356 19.57 18.73 32.11
N LEU A 357 20.30 19.78 31.69
CA LEU A 357 21.14 19.72 30.48
C LEU A 357 22.33 18.79 30.63
N ARG A 358 22.98 18.79 31.81
CA ARG A 358 24.24 18.08 32.01
C ARG A 358 24.09 16.55 31.90
N PRO A 359 23.19 15.87 32.64
CA PRO A 359 23.02 14.42 32.52
C PRO A 359 22.60 14.00 31.11
N PHE A 360 21.67 14.74 30.51
CA PHE A 360 21.19 14.43 29.17
C PHE A 360 22.25 14.67 28.09
N GLY A 361 23.01 15.75 28.20
CA GLY A 361 24.10 16.06 27.27
C GLY A 361 25.22 15.02 27.29
N GLN A 362 25.59 14.55 28.48
CA GLN A 362 26.54 13.45 28.63
C GLN A 362 26.02 12.16 28.02
N ALA A 363 24.75 11.81 28.26
CA ALA A 363 24.13 10.64 27.66
C ALA A 363 24.14 10.69 26.13
N LEU A 364 23.75 11.81 25.51
CA LEU A 364 23.74 11.97 24.05
C LEU A 364 25.14 11.87 23.43
N LEU A 365 26.15 12.51 24.04
CA LEU A 365 27.54 12.41 23.58
C LEU A 365 28.06 10.97 23.71
N LYS A 366 27.72 10.29 24.82
CA LYS A 366 28.09 8.89 25.03
C LYS A 366 27.44 7.96 24.01
N VAL A 367 26.16 8.15 23.67
CA VAL A 367 25.49 7.40 22.59
C VAL A 367 26.21 7.62 21.26
N SER A 368 26.58 8.86 20.93
CA SER A 368 27.35 9.17 19.71
C SER A 368 28.69 8.42 19.68
N TRP A 369 29.42 8.47 20.80
CA TRP A 369 30.73 7.83 20.95
C TRP A 369 30.66 6.30 20.86
N LEU A 370 29.71 5.67 21.57
CA LEU A 370 29.51 4.22 21.54
C LEU A 370 29.18 3.67 20.15
N ASN A 371 28.58 4.51 19.29
CA ASN A 371 28.22 4.14 17.92
C ASN A 371 29.24 4.64 16.87
N GLY A 372 30.33 5.31 17.28
CA GLY A 372 31.32 5.87 16.36
C GLY A 372 30.76 6.96 15.43
N ILE A 373 29.71 7.67 15.87
CA ILE A 373 29.05 8.72 15.09
C ILE A 373 29.68 10.06 15.47
N ASP A 374 30.08 10.84 14.45
CA ASP A 374 30.52 12.22 14.63
C ASP A 374 29.38 13.08 15.22
N PRO A 375 29.55 13.68 16.42
CA PRO A 375 28.53 14.49 17.08
C PRO A 375 28.05 15.71 16.27
N GLU A 376 28.83 16.22 15.32
CA GLU A 376 28.43 17.36 14.49
C GLU A 376 27.59 16.95 13.26
N THR A 377 27.81 15.74 12.75
CA THR A 377 27.22 15.31 11.49
C THR A 377 25.73 15.01 11.66
N PRO A 378 24.81 15.77 11.01
CA PRO A 378 23.40 15.43 11.02
C PRO A 378 23.12 14.22 10.14
N ASN A 379 22.01 13.53 10.41
CA ASN A 379 21.50 12.50 9.52
C ASN A 379 20.15 12.93 8.92
N TRP A 380 19.55 12.10 8.06
CA TRP A 380 18.33 12.50 7.34
C TRP A 380 17.09 12.67 8.23
N HIS A 381 17.09 12.15 9.48
CA HIS A 381 15.95 12.14 10.42
C HIS A 381 16.27 12.67 11.83
N HIS A 382 17.54 12.84 12.20
CA HIS A 382 18.01 13.45 13.44
C HIS A 382 18.95 14.61 13.13
N TYR A 383 18.86 15.66 13.95
CA TYR A 383 19.89 16.69 14.02
C TYR A 383 21.20 16.08 14.56
N GLY A 384 22.33 16.73 14.26
CA GLY A 384 23.60 16.39 14.90
C GLY A 384 23.50 16.55 16.42
N VAL A 385 24.22 15.73 17.17
CA VAL A 385 24.18 15.75 18.64
C VAL A 385 24.54 17.14 19.17
N LEU A 386 25.62 17.77 18.68
CA LEU A 386 25.99 19.12 19.13
C LEU A 386 24.92 20.17 18.79
N GLN A 387 24.23 20.01 17.66
CA GLN A 387 23.13 20.91 17.30
C GLN A 387 21.95 20.80 18.28
N ARG A 388 21.64 19.58 18.75
CA ARG A 388 20.62 19.36 19.78
C ARG A 388 21.04 20.01 21.09
N LEU A 389 22.29 19.82 21.52
CA LEU A 389 22.80 20.41 22.76
C LEU A 389 22.83 21.93 22.75
N ARG A 390 23.20 22.56 21.63
CA ARG A 390 23.14 24.04 21.49
C ARG A 390 21.72 24.56 21.68
N PHE A 391 20.74 23.93 21.04
CA PHE A 391 19.34 24.28 21.21
C PHE A 391 18.86 24.11 22.65
N LEU A 392 19.25 23.04 23.33
CA LEU A 392 18.86 22.83 24.73
C LEU A 392 19.54 23.81 25.69
N SER A 393 20.78 24.19 25.42
CA SER A 393 21.47 25.24 26.17
C SER A 393 20.77 26.60 26.02
N GLU A 394 20.31 26.94 24.82
CA GLU A 394 19.48 28.13 24.60
C GLU A 394 18.14 28.04 25.36
N CYS A 395 17.49 26.87 25.37
CA CYS A 395 16.26 26.64 26.13
C CYS A 395 16.46 26.72 27.66
N GLU A 396 17.63 26.36 28.17
CA GLU A 396 17.96 26.49 29.60
C GLU A 396 18.07 27.96 30.02
N VAL A 397 18.60 28.82 29.15
CA VAL A 397 18.66 30.28 29.37
C VAL A 397 17.31 30.96 29.11
N GLN A 398 16.57 30.49 28.09
CA GLN A 398 15.29 31.06 27.66
C GLN A 398 14.21 29.96 27.59
N PRO A 399 13.52 29.66 28.71
CA PRO A 399 12.48 28.62 28.76
C PRO A 399 11.34 28.84 27.75
N GLU A 400 11.11 30.08 27.32
CA GLU A 400 10.12 30.45 26.31
C GLU A 400 10.39 29.80 24.94
N LEU A 401 11.65 29.52 24.59
CA LEU A 401 12.00 28.84 23.34
C LEU A 401 11.46 27.41 23.29
N ARG A 402 11.49 26.73 24.45
CA ARG A 402 10.90 25.40 24.61
C ARG A 402 9.39 25.44 24.41
N GLU A 403 8.69 26.37 25.07
CA GLU A 403 7.24 26.51 24.94
C GLU A 403 6.82 26.84 23.50
N ARG A 404 7.57 27.72 22.82
CA ARG A 404 7.38 28.02 21.40
C ARG A 404 7.54 26.77 20.54
N HIS A 405 8.55 25.94 20.81
CA HIS A 405 8.75 24.68 20.09
C HIS A 405 7.61 23.68 20.34
N HIS A 406 7.12 23.55 21.58
CA HIS A 406 5.97 22.70 21.89
C HIS A 406 4.70 23.16 21.17
N GLN A 407 4.42 24.47 21.15
CA GLN A 407 3.29 25.03 20.41
C GLN A 407 3.44 24.83 18.90
N TRP A 408 4.65 24.99 18.36
CA TRP A 408 4.93 24.72 16.95
C TRP A 408 4.62 23.26 16.60
N VAL A 409 5.12 22.31 17.38
CA VAL A 409 4.88 20.88 17.14
C VAL A 409 3.39 20.53 17.31
N PHE A 410 2.69 21.15 18.27
CA PHE A 410 1.24 20.99 18.41
C PHE A 410 0.48 21.46 17.17
N ARG A 411 0.80 22.64 16.64
CA ARG A 411 0.19 23.15 15.39
C ARG A 411 0.52 22.27 14.19
N LEU A 412 1.76 21.78 14.10
CA LEU A 412 2.17 20.84 13.06
C LEU A 412 1.33 19.55 13.12
N LYS A 413 1.18 18.97 14.30
CA LYS A 413 0.33 17.78 14.55
C LYS A 413 -1.12 18.03 14.14
N GLY A 414 -1.68 19.19 14.51
CA GLY A 414 -3.03 19.60 14.10
C GLY A 414 -3.18 19.76 12.58
N ALA A 415 -2.20 20.39 11.92
CA ALA A 415 -2.19 20.54 10.46
C ALA A 415 -2.09 19.19 9.73
N LEU A 416 -1.26 18.26 10.23
CA LEU A 416 -1.16 16.91 9.67
C LEU A 416 -2.48 16.14 9.78
N LEU A 417 -3.14 16.20 10.93
CA LEU A 417 -4.44 15.54 11.13
C LEU A 417 -5.52 16.17 10.24
N ALA A 418 -5.62 17.50 10.23
CA ALA A 418 -6.58 18.21 9.39
C ALA A 418 -6.34 17.93 7.89
N GLY A 419 -5.08 17.93 7.46
CA GLY A 419 -4.70 17.59 6.09
C GLY A 419 -5.07 16.15 5.72
N ALA A 420 -4.81 15.18 6.59
CA ALA A 420 -5.17 13.78 6.36
C ALA A 420 -6.69 13.59 6.28
N LEU A 421 -7.47 14.24 7.16
CA LEU A 421 -8.94 14.18 7.13
C LEU A 421 -9.52 14.89 5.90
N LEU A 422 -8.93 16.02 5.50
CA LEU A 422 -9.31 16.73 4.27
C LEU A 422 -9.06 15.84 3.05
N LEU A 423 -7.87 15.26 2.93
CA LEU A 423 -7.54 14.37 1.82
C LEU A 423 -8.48 13.16 1.77
N LEU A 424 -8.77 12.55 2.92
CA LEU A 424 -9.74 11.46 3.01
C LEU A 424 -11.13 11.88 2.52
N GLY A 425 -11.62 13.05 2.95
CA GLY A 425 -12.92 13.58 2.52
C GLY A 425 -12.95 13.94 1.04
N VAL A 426 -11.87 14.53 0.52
CA VAL A 426 -11.69 14.85 -0.90
C VAL A 426 -11.69 13.56 -1.73
N ASN A 427 -10.91 12.55 -1.35
CA ASN A 427 -10.90 11.26 -2.03
C ASN A 427 -12.28 10.63 -2.02
N ALA A 428 -12.92 10.52 -0.86
CA ALA A 428 -14.26 9.98 -0.74
C ALA A 428 -15.26 10.68 -1.67
N TYR A 429 -15.17 12.01 -1.78
CA TYR A 429 -15.98 12.79 -2.72
C TYR A 429 -15.63 12.49 -4.19
N PHE A 430 -14.37 12.60 -4.61
CA PHE A 430 -13.97 12.40 -6.01
C PHE A 430 -14.12 10.96 -6.51
N THR A 431 -14.14 9.98 -5.59
CA THR A 431 -14.45 8.59 -5.92
C THR A 431 -15.96 8.32 -6.04
N SER A 432 -16.82 9.23 -5.56
CA SER A 432 -18.26 9.05 -5.62
C SER A 432 -18.84 9.24 -7.03
N ALA A 433 -19.94 8.54 -7.32
CA ALA A 433 -20.69 8.72 -8.56
C ALA A 433 -21.27 10.14 -8.68
N ASP A 434 -21.80 10.70 -7.58
CA ASP A 434 -22.35 12.06 -7.53
C ASP A 434 -21.34 13.12 -8.01
N ALA A 435 -20.09 13.06 -7.54
CA ALA A 435 -19.06 14.00 -8.00
C ALA A 435 -18.80 13.89 -9.50
N ARG A 436 -18.74 12.66 -10.04
CA ARG A 436 -18.54 12.41 -11.48
C ARG A 436 -19.74 12.90 -12.31
N ILE A 437 -20.97 12.65 -11.84
CA ILE A 437 -22.22 13.10 -12.46
C ILE A 437 -22.26 14.63 -12.50
N ARG A 438 -21.97 15.31 -11.38
CA ARG A 438 -21.96 16.78 -11.31
C ARG A 438 -20.91 17.39 -12.23
N LEU A 439 -19.69 16.83 -12.23
CA LEU A 439 -18.60 17.31 -13.07
C LEU A 439 -18.97 17.20 -14.56
N LEU A 440 -19.43 16.03 -15.00
CA LEU A 440 -19.85 15.81 -16.38
C LEU A 440 -21.07 16.64 -16.75
N GLY A 441 -22.08 16.70 -15.89
CA GLY A 441 -23.29 17.48 -16.12
C GLY A 441 -22.98 18.96 -16.30
N TYR A 442 -22.11 19.51 -15.46
CA TYR A 442 -21.64 20.89 -15.59
C TYR A 442 -20.85 21.12 -16.88
N TYR A 443 -19.94 20.21 -17.24
CA TYR A 443 -19.17 20.31 -18.48
C TYR A 443 -20.09 20.27 -19.72
N LEU A 444 -20.98 19.27 -19.81
CA LEU A 444 -21.89 19.10 -20.95
C LEU A 444 -22.90 20.23 -21.07
N ALA A 445 -23.30 20.86 -19.95
CA ALA A 445 -24.17 22.04 -19.97
C ALA A 445 -23.49 23.30 -20.52
N ASN A 446 -22.16 23.41 -20.39
CA ASN A 446 -21.39 24.58 -20.81
C ASN A 446 -20.57 24.37 -22.08
N ALA A 447 -20.49 23.14 -22.59
CA ALA A 447 -19.86 22.86 -23.88
C ALA A 447 -20.62 23.55 -25.01
N SER A 448 -19.90 24.26 -25.89
CA SER A 448 -20.49 24.90 -27.07
C SER A 448 -21.20 23.87 -27.96
N SER A 449 -22.27 24.28 -28.61
CA SER A 449 -23.13 23.45 -29.49
C SER A 449 -22.46 22.90 -30.75
N THR A 450 -21.14 23.02 -30.86
CA THR A 450 -20.35 22.41 -31.93
C THR A 450 -20.25 20.92 -31.67
N ALA A 451 -20.94 20.13 -32.51
CA ALA A 451 -21.01 18.68 -32.46
C ALA A 451 -19.62 18.03 -32.61
N GLU A 452 -18.93 17.86 -31.47
CA GLU A 452 -17.70 17.09 -31.37
C GLU A 452 -18.06 15.63 -31.05
N PRO A 453 -17.60 14.62 -31.83
CA PRO A 453 -17.83 13.20 -31.52
C PRO A 453 -17.41 12.80 -30.10
N THR A 454 -16.42 13.49 -29.54
CA THR A 454 -15.97 13.33 -28.15
C THR A 454 -17.04 13.72 -27.12
N GLN A 455 -17.92 14.69 -27.44
CA GLN A 455 -19.02 15.10 -26.58
C GLN A 455 -20.11 14.02 -26.49
N ALA A 456 -20.42 13.34 -27.60
CA ALA A 456 -21.37 12.23 -27.62
C ALA A 456 -20.90 11.10 -26.68
N THR A 457 -19.62 10.72 -26.75
CA THR A 457 -19.06 9.71 -25.82
C THR A 457 -19.18 10.10 -24.35
N LEU A 458 -19.01 11.39 -24.01
CA LEU A 458 -19.18 11.87 -22.63
C LEU A 458 -20.66 11.85 -22.19
N MET A 459 -21.61 12.07 -23.10
CA MET A 459 -23.04 11.91 -22.81
C MET A 459 -23.41 10.47 -22.49
N VAL A 460 -22.88 9.48 -23.23
CA VAL A 460 -23.06 8.05 -22.91
C VAL A 460 -22.54 7.75 -21.51
N ARG A 461 -21.33 8.20 -21.18
CA ARG A 461 -20.73 7.96 -19.86
C ARG A 461 -21.53 8.59 -18.71
N LEU A 462 -22.11 9.77 -18.92
CA LEU A 462 -23.00 10.39 -17.94
C LEU A 462 -24.29 9.57 -17.79
N ALA A 463 -24.85 9.10 -18.90
CA ALA A 463 -26.03 8.25 -18.90
C ALA A 463 -25.78 6.92 -18.17
N ASP A 464 -24.62 6.28 -18.37
CA ASP A 464 -24.21 5.07 -17.66
C ASP A 464 -24.15 5.32 -16.14
N LEU A 465 -23.53 6.42 -15.70
CA LEU A 465 -23.46 6.78 -14.28
C LEU A 465 -24.85 7.01 -13.68
N LEU A 466 -25.73 7.74 -14.39
CA LEU A 466 -27.11 7.97 -13.95
C LEU A 466 -27.93 6.67 -13.91
N TYR A 467 -27.68 5.75 -14.85
CA TYR A 467 -28.31 4.44 -14.87
C TYR A 467 -27.93 3.63 -13.61
N PHE A 468 -26.65 3.57 -13.26
CA PHE A 468 -26.20 2.87 -12.04
C PHE A 468 -26.68 3.52 -10.74
N GLU A 469 -26.89 4.83 -10.73
CA GLU A 469 -27.53 5.55 -9.61
C GLU A 469 -29.07 5.46 -9.63
N ASN A 470 -29.64 4.62 -10.52
CA ASN A 470 -31.08 4.39 -10.67
C ASN A 470 -31.90 5.64 -11.09
N GLU A 471 -31.24 6.65 -11.65
CA GLU A 471 -31.83 7.87 -12.22
C GLU A 471 -32.23 7.64 -13.69
N LEU A 472 -33.01 6.58 -13.95
CA LEU A 472 -33.27 6.02 -15.28
C LEU A 472 -33.86 7.04 -16.27
N GLY A 473 -34.68 7.99 -15.80
CA GLY A 473 -35.24 9.04 -16.64
C GLY A 473 -34.21 10.01 -17.19
N GLN A 474 -33.21 10.36 -16.38
CA GLN A 474 -32.11 11.23 -16.82
C GLN A 474 -31.15 10.46 -17.72
N ALA A 475 -30.85 9.20 -17.38
CA ALA A 475 -30.03 8.32 -18.20
C ALA A 475 -30.59 8.19 -19.63
N GLU A 476 -31.89 7.89 -19.77
CA GLU A 476 -32.56 7.82 -21.07
C GLU A 476 -32.41 9.12 -21.88
N SER A 477 -32.62 10.28 -21.24
CA SER A 477 -32.48 11.58 -21.89
C SER A 477 -31.07 11.78 -22.46
N TRP A 478 -30.04 11.40 -21.71
CA TRP A 478 -28.65 11.55 -22.13
C TRP A 478 -28.23 10.55 -23.21
N TYR A 479 -28.67 9.29 -23.16
CA TYR A 479 -28.45 8.35 -24.27
C TYR A 479 -29.06 8.87 -25.57
N ARG A 480 -30.32 9.36 -25.52
CA ARG A 480 -30.98 9.93 -26.70
C ARG A 480 -30.25 11.15 -27.24
N LYS A 481 -29.81 12.07 -26.37
CA LYS A 481 -28.99 13.23 -26.78
C LYS A 481 -27.67 12.82 -27.41
N SER A 482 -27.03 11.76 -26.89
CA SER A 482 -25.81 11.20 -27.50
C SER A 482 -26.08 10.72 -28.93
N LEU A 483 -27.19 10.01 -29.15
CA LEU A 483 -27.55 9.46 -30.46
C LEU A 483 -27.91 10.55 -31.49
N VAL A 484 -28.30 11.74 -31.05
CA VAL A 484 -28.47 12.90 -31.94
C VAL A 484 -27.13 13.39 -32.49
N LEU A 485 -26.06 13.31 -31.70
CA LEU A 485 -24.72 13.73 -32.10
C LEU A 485 -23.92 12.62 -32.80
N ASN A 486 -24.17 11.36 -32.43
CA ASN A 486 -23.56 10.18 -33.03
C ASN A 486 -24.58 9.04 -33.06
N SER A 487 -25.31 8.92 -34.18
CA SER A 487 -26.37 7.93 -34.36
C SER A 487 -25.88 6.49 -34.36
N ASP A 488 -24.62 6.27 -34.75
CA ASP A 488 -24.07 4.95 -35.03
C ASP A 488 -23.22 4.44 -33.86
N SER A 489 -23.41 5.01 -32.67
CA SER A 489 -22.68 4.59 -31.46
C SER A 489 -23.24 3.26 -30.93
N PRO A 490 -22.54 2.12 -31.09
CA PRO A 490 -23.06 0.82 -30.66
C PRO A 490 -23.35 0.79 -29.15
N HIS A 491 -22.50 1.42 -28.34
CA HIS A 491 -22.70 1.51 -26.89
C HIS A 491 -23.96 2.31 -26.51
N ALA A 492 -24.19 3.47 -27.15
CA ALA A 492 -25.35 4.29 -26.83
C ALA A 492 -26.66 3.61 -27.25
N LEU A 493 -26.67 2.98 -28.44
CA LEU A 493 -27.79 2.21 -28.97
C LEU A 493 -28.12 1.03 -28.04
N ASN A 494 -27.13 0.21 -27.72
CA ASN A 494 -27.32 -0.95 -26.85
C ASN A 494 -27.76 -0.55 -25.43
N ASN A 495 -27.09 0.41 -24.79
CA ASN A 495 -27.40 0.77 -23.41
C ASN A 495 -28.79 1.42 -23.29
N LEU A 496 -29.22 2.17 -24.31
CA LEU A 496 -30.59 2.66 -24.40
C LEU A 496 -31.57 1.50 -24.61
N ALA A 497 -31.26 0.54 -25.49
CA ALA A 497 -32.08 -0.65 -25.70
C ALA A 497 -32.29 -1.43 -24.39
N TRP A 498 -31.21 -1.69 -23.66
CA TRP A 498 -31.26 -2.36 -22.36
C TRP A 498 -32.10 -1.57 -21.34
N LEU A 499 -31.86 -0.27 -21.19
CA LEU A 499 -32.64 0.58 -20.28
C LEU A 499 -34.14 0.52 -20.61
N LEU A 500 -34.50 0.54 -21.89
CA LEU A 500 -35.89 0.43 -22.31
C LEU A 500 -36.49 -0.92 -21.93
N THR A 501 -35.76 -2.04 -22.10
CA THR A 501 -36.23 -3.38 -21.67
C THR A 501 -36.55 -3.43 -20.18
N GLU A 502 -35.66 -2.90 -19.33
CA GLU A 502 -35.85 -2.94 -17.88
C GLU A 502 -36.96 -2.00 -17.40
N ARG A 503 -37.04 -0.79 -17.96
CA ARG A 503 -37.96 0.24 -17.47
C ARG A 503 -39.38 0.09 -18.03
N TYR A 504 -39.51 -0.43 -19.25
CA TYR A 504 -40.74 -0.39 -20.01
C TYR A 504 -41.16 -1.75 -20.59
N GLY A 505 -40.79 -2.86 -19.93
CA GLY A 505 -41.11 -4.23 -20.39
C GLY A 505 -42.58 -4.45 -20.79
N ASP A 506 -43.51 -3.79 -20.12
CA ASP A 506 -44.96 -3.90 -20.40
C ASP A 506 -45.43 -3.10 -21.64
N SER A 507 -44.60 -2.21 -22.18
CA SER A 507 -44.92 -1.39 -23.34
C SER A 507 -44.40 -2.03 -24.62
N SER A 508 -45.31 -2.65 -25.40
CA SER A 508 -44.94 -3.26 -26.68
C SER A 508 -44.32 -2.27 -27.67
N GLU A 509 -44.66 -0.97 -27.58
CA GLU A 509 -44.03 0.08 -28.39
C GLU A 509 -42.56 0.29 -28.01
N ARG A 510 -42.27 0.46 -26.71
CA ARG A 510 -40.89 0.63 -26.23
C ARG A 510 -40.04 -0.61 -26.40
N MET A 511 -40.64 -1.81 -26.32
CA MET A 511 -39.92 -3.05 -26.58
C MET A 511 -39.52 -3.18 -28.05
N ARG A 512 -40.39 -2.78 -28.99
CA ARG A 512 -40.01 -2.73 -30.42
C ARG A 512 -38.90 -1.71 -30.68
N GLU A 513 -38.94 -0.56 -30.01
CA GLU A 513 -37.86 0.43 -30.06
C GLU A 513 -36.55 -0.18 -29.53
N SER A 514 -36.58 -0.87 -28.39
CA SER A 514 -35.41 -1.55 -27.83
C SER A 514 -34.80 -2.57 -28.79
N VAL A 515 -35.61 -3.46 -29.37
CA VAL A 515 -35.15 -4.45 -30.36
C VAL A 515 -34.51 -3.77 -31.58
N LEU A 516 -35.12 -2.70 -32.09
CA LEU A 516 -34.57 -1.95 -33.22
C LEU A 516 -33.21 -1.33 -32.88
N LEU A 517 -33.09 -0.71 -31.70
CA LEU A 517 -31.84 -0.11 -31.25
C LEU A 517 -30.73 -1.17 -31.05
N ALA A 518 -31.06 -2.33 -30.49
CA ALA A 518 -30.10 -3.43 -30.33
C ALA A 518 -29.65 -4.00 -31.69
N GLN A 519 -30.56 -4.13 -32.66
CA GLN A 519 -30.22 -4.52 -34.04
C GLN A 519 -29.28 -3.50 -34.69
N GLN A 520 -29.58 -2.20 -34.57
CA GLN A 520 -28.70 -1.13 -35.07
C GLN A 520 -27.33 -1.16 -34.39
N ALA A 521 -27.26 -1.49 -33.10
CA ALA A 521 -25.98 -1.64 -32.41
C ALA A 521 -25.15 -2.80 -32.99
N LEU A 522 -25.78 -3.93 -33.30
CA LEU A 522 -25.13 -5.09 -33.91
C LEU A 522 -24.63 -4.83 -35.34
N GLU A 523 -25.32 -3.96 -36.11
CA GLU A 523 -24.84 -3.54 -37.44
C GLU A 523 -23.49 -2.81 -37.35
N GLN A 524 -23.18 -2.18 -36.22
CA GLN A 524 -21.94 -1.44 -36.00
C GLN A 524 -20.87 -2.28 -35.29
N ASP A 525 -21.26 -3.09 -34.33
CA ASP A 525 -20.35 -3.90 -33.51
C ASP A 525 -21.05 -5.16 -32.99
N GLU A 526 -20.56 -6.32 -33.41
CA GLU A 526 -21.10 -7.61 -32.97
C GLU A 526 -20.46 -8.06 -31.66
N GLN A 527 -21.10 -7.72 -30.54
CA GLN A 527 -20.65 -8.15 -29.21
C GLN A 527 -21.67 -9.02 -28.49
N ALA A 528 -21.17 -9.94 -27.66
CA ALA A 528 -22.02 -10.88 -26.90
C ALA A 528 -23.08 -10.17 -26.04
N PHE A 529 -22.73 -9.06 -25.38
CA PHE A 529 -23.68 -8.31 -24.54
C PHE A 529 -24.78 -7.61 -25.35
N ILE A 530 -24.52 -7.28 -26.63
CA ILE A 530 -25.51 -6.65 -27.50
C ILE A 530 -26.51 -7.70 -27.98
N TRP A 531 -26.02 -8.88 -28.35
CA TRP A 531 -26.86 -10.04 -28.64
C TRP A 531 -27.74 -10.44 -27.45
N ASP A 532 -27.22 -10.38 -26.22
CA ASP A 532 -28.01 -10.65 -25.01
C ASP A 532 -29.11 -9.61 -24.76
N THR A 533 -28.82 -8.33 -25.04
CA THR A 533 -29.82 -7.26 -24.99
C THR A 533 -30.93 -7.48 -26.02
N LEU A 534 -30.57 -7.89 -27.24
CA LEU A 534 -31.52 -8.23 -28.29
C LEU A 534 -32.37 -9.45 -27.90
N ALA A 535 -31.76 -10.47 -27.28
CA ALA A 535 -32.46 -11.66 -26.79
C ALA A 535 -33.53 -11.30 -25.74
N GLU A 536 -33.20 -10.43 -24.77
CA GLU A 536 -34.17 -9.94 -23.79
C GLU A 536 -35.32 -9.18 -24.46
N GLY A 537 -35.02 -8.29 -25.40
CA GLY A 537 -36.04 -7.52 -26.12
C GLY A 537 -37.03 -8.42 -26.86
N HIS A 538 -36.55 -9.44 -27.59
CA HIS A 538 -37.40 -10.44 -28.23
C HIS A 538 -38.20 -11.26 -27.22
N TRP A 539 -37.59 -11.64 -26.10
CA TRP A 539 -38.28 -12.39 -25.05
C TRP A 539 -39.47 -11.62 -24.48
N GLN A 540 -39.29 -10.33 -24.16
CA GLN A 540 -40.35 -9.46 -23.63
C GLN A 540 -41.48 -9.23 -24.65
N LEU A 541 -41.19 -9.30 -25.96
CA LEU A 541 -42.21 -9.26 -27.03
C LEU A 541 -42.93 -10.60 -27.25
N GLY A 542 -42.59 -11.66 -26.50
CA GLY A 542 -43.13 -13.01 -26.69
C GLY A 542 -42.56 -13.75 -27.91
N GLN A 543 -41.49 -13.22 -28.50
CA GLN A 543 -40.84 -13.74 -29.71
C GLN A 543 -39.79 -14.81 -29.35
N ARG A 544 -40.27 -15.93 -28.79
CA ARG A 544 -39.40 -16.96 -28.17
C ARG A 544 -38.30 -17.51 -29.08
N GLN A 545 -38.61 -17.79 -30.34
CA GLN A 545 -37.64 -18.35 -31.28
C GLN A 545 -36.48 -17.38 -31.55
N GLN A 546 -36.80 -16.09 -31.76
CA GLN A 546 -35.83 -15.04 -32.02
C GLN A 546 -34.99 -14.72 -30.78
N ALA A 547 -35.60 -14.78 -29.59
CA ALA A 547 -34.88 -14.65 -28.32
C ALA A 547 -33.84 -15.77 -28.14
N LEU A 548 -34.22 -17.02 -28.45
CA LEU A 548 -33.33 -18.16 -28.35
C LEU A 548 -32.15 -18.07 -29.34
N GLU A 549 -32.42 -17.72 -30.60
CA GLU A 549 -31.38 -17.54 -31.62
C GLU A 549 -30.38 -16.45 -31.20
N ALA A 550 -30.86 -15.29 -30.73
CA ALA A 550 -30.00 -14.22 -30.25
C ALA A 550 -29.15 -14.65 -29.02
N ALA A 551 -29.72 -15.40 -28.09
CA ALA A 551 -28.99 -15.92 -26.93
C ALA A 551 -27.91 -16.95 -27.31
N GLU A 552 -28.14 -17.77 -28.33
CA GLU A 552 -27.14 -18.70 -28.86
C GLU A 552 -25.96 -17.95 -29.49
N HIS A 553 -26.21 -16.86 -30.20
CA HIS A 553 -25.17 -15.97 -30.70
C HIS A 553 -24.37 -15.30 -29.58
N ALA A 554 -25.06 -14.78 -28.55
CA ALA A 554 -24.41 -14.19 -27.37
C ALA A 554 -23.45 -15.18 -26.69
N TRP A 555 -23.93 -16.41 -26.45
CA TRP A 555 -23.12 -17.49 -25.87
C TRP A 555 -21.92 -17.85 -26.75
N SER A 556 -22.14 -18.06 -28.06
CA SER A 556 -21.08 -18.43 -29.00
C SER A 556 -19.96 -17.41 -29.03
N LEU A 557 -20.28 -16.11 -29.08
CA LEU A 557 -19.29 -15.03 -29.05
C LEU A 557 -18.57 -14.94 -27.70
N ALA A 558 -19.27 -15.16 -26.58
CA ALA A 558 -18.65 -15.15 -25.26
C ALA A 558 -17.67 -16.33 -25.05
N ASP A 559 -18.03 -17.52 -25.52
CA ASP A 559 -17.24 -18.75 -25.38
C ASP A 559 -16.02 -18.79 -26.32
N SER A 560 -16.14 -18.17 -27.51
CA SER A 560 -15.08 -18.12 -28.52
C SER A 560 -14.13 -16.92 -28.39
N GLN A 561 -14.33 -16.06 -27.39
CA GLN A 561 -13.52 -14.85 -27.20
C GLN A 561 -12.05 -15.19 -26.91
N ASN A 562 -11.12 -14.41 -27.47
CA ASN A 562 -9.69 -14.50 -27.17
C ASN A 562 -9.13 -13.11 -26.79
N PRO A 563 -8.62 -12.90 -25.56
CA PRO A 563 -8.48 -13.88 -24.47
C PRO A 563 -9.85 -14.38 -23.95
N PRO A 564 -9.90 -15.61 -23.41
CA PRO A 564 -11.13 -16.21 -22.91
C PRO A 564 -11.74 -15.37 -21.80
N MET A 565 -13.07 -15.24 -21.83
CA MET A 565 -13.83 -14.49 -20.84
C MET A 565 -13.74 -15.16 -19.46
N PRO A 566 -13.70 -14.40 -18.34
CA PRO A 566 -13.76 -14.97 -17.00
C PRO A 566 -14.97 -15.91 -16.82
N GLN A 567 -14.78 -17.05 -16.15
CA GLN A 567 -15.82 -18.09 -16.04
C GLN A 567 -17.14 -17.58 -15.45
N GLU A 568 -17.11 -16.63 -14.51
CA GLU A 568 -18.31 -16.02 -13.94
C GLU A 568 -19.17 -15.30 -15.00
N LYS A 569 -18.52 -14.53 -15.89
CA LYS A 569 -19.20 -13.83 -16.97
C LYS A 569 -19.65 -14.79 -18.06
N LEU A 570 -18.87 -15.83 -18.36
CA LEU A 570 -19.28 -16.85 -19.30
C LEU A 570 -20.52 -17.60 -18.78
N ARG A 571 -20.54 -17.94 -17.49
CA ARG A 571 -21.68 -18.58 -16.82
C ARG A 571 -22.96 -17.75 -16.91
N TYR A 572 -22.86 -16.42 -16.82
CA TYR A 572 -24.01 -15.54 -17.02
C TYR A 572 -24.71 -15.80 -18.37
N TYR A 573 -23.97 -15.81 -19.48
CA TYR A 573 -24.55 -16.06 -20.81
C TYR A 573 -25.10 -17.48 -20.94
N LYS A 574 -24.47 -18.46 -20.30
CA LYS A 574 -24.97 -19.84 -20.28
C LYS A 574 -26.31 -19.95 -19.55
N ASP A 575 -26.41 -19.36 -18.36
CA ASP A 575 -27.62 -19.39 -17.55
C ASP A 575 -28.77 -18.64 -18.26
N ARG A 576 -28.46 -17.55 -18.98
CA ARG A 576 -29.39 -16.81 -19.84
C ARG A 576 -29.91 -17.68 -20.99
N LEU A 577 -29.03 -18.37 -21.71
CA LEU A 577 -29.41 -19.29 -22.78
C LEU A 577 -30.32 -20.42 -22.26
N GLU A 578 -30.00 -21.00 -21.10
CA GLU A 578 -30.84 -22.01 -20.46
C GLU A 578 -32.23 -21.48 -20.07
N ARG A 579 -32.30 -20.23 -19.57
CA ARG A 579 -33.58 -19.55 -19.28
C ARG A 579 -34.45 -19.41 -20.52
N PHE A 580 -33.89 -19.05 -21.67
CA PHE A 580 -34.65 -18.88 -22.92
C PHE A 580 -35.02 -20.23 -23.60
N ARG A 581 -34.31 -21.31 -23.26
CA ARG A 581 -34.66 -22.68 -23.68
C ARG A 581 -35.78 -23.31 -22.87
N ALA A 582 -36.08 -22.79 -21.67
CA ALA A 582 -37.14 -23.33 -20.83
C ALA A 582 -38.53 -23.12 -21.50
N PRO A 583 -39.43 -24.11 -21.43
CA PRO A 583 -40.70 -24.13 -22.16
C PRO A 583 -41.72 -23.05 -21.73
#